data_AF-A0A3N5DXU1-F1
#
_entry.id   AF-A0A3N5DXU1-F1
#
_cell.length_a   1.000
_cell.length_b   1.000
_cell.length_c   1.000
_cell.angle_alpha   90.00
_cell.angle_beta   90.00
_cell.angle_gamma   90.00
#
_symmetry.space_group_name_H-M   'P 1'
#
loop_
_entity.id
_entity.type
_entity.pdbx_description
1 polymer ?
#
loop_
_entity_poly.entity_id
_entity_poly.type
_entity_poly.pdbx_seq_one_letter_code
_entity_poly.pdbx_strand_id
1 'polypeptide(L)'
;MYFKIFRTTSTIVLAGVLLANTSFAFTLKKEDWKPKDTTNLVSQFYKENESCLKCHGERIYEYVNESQGTTIRHSMSIERFINRDAFYSSNHKTFKCTDCHSEEYMKFPHAGELRMEQMYSCIDCHGNDPKYSQFHFEEIEAEYQQSTHFQMEKDGFTCWKCHNPHSYQISIRNTENLKKTIAYDNAICLNCHSDFDRFQLLSDREEINILKKHDWLPNQTAHFQSVRCIECHTNSNDSLLVSHLIMPKDSAVRRCNECHSQNSILMASLYKFQSKEKRKDGFVNGILLNESYVIGANRNEYLNSFSLIIFVLVLGIIGIHIFFRTVHKVKPKKK
;
A
#
# COMPACT_ATOMS: atom_id res chain seq x y z
N MET A 1 -38.48 -79.20 20.03
CA MET A 1 -37.82 -78.29 21.00
C MET A 1 -36.80 -77.49 20.23
N TYR A 2 -37.12 -76.23 19.93
CA TYR A 2 -36.45 -75.39 18.93
C TYR A 2 -35.46 -74.43 19.59
N PHE A 3 -34.25 -74.33 19.02
CA PHE A 3 -33.27 -73.26 19.25
C PHE A 3 -33.57 -72.07 18.36
N LYS A 4 -33.37 -70.82 18.84
CA LYS A 4 -32.99 -69.68 17.99
C LYS A 4 -32.36 -68.53 18.78
N ILE A 5 -31.47 -67.85 18.06
CA ILE A 5 -30.41 -66.91 18.46
C ILE A 5 -30.84 -65.44 18.26
N PHE A 6 -30.29 -64.56 19.11
CA PHE A 6 -30.05 -63.09 19.03
C PHE A 6 -30.75 -62.23 17.95
N ARG A 7 -31.25 -61.05 18.38
CA ARG A 7 -30.83 -59.74 17.82
C ARG A 7 -31.22 -58.55 18.70
N THR A 8 -30.24 -57.66 18.90
CA THR A 8 -30.29 -56.36 19.59
C THR A 8 -30.93 -55.25 18.75
N THR A 9 -31.72 -54.37 19.37
CA THR A 9 -32.01 -53.02 18.87
C THR A 9 -32.05 -52.03 20.04
N SER A 10 -31.06 -51.13 20.09
CA SER A 10 -31.00 -50.00 21.02
C SER A 10 -31.94 -48.89 20.56
N THR A 11 -32.79 -48.41 21.48
CA THR A 11 -33.62 -47.22 21.36
C THR A 11 -32.82 -45.98 21.78
N ILE A 12 -32.69 -44.99 20.90
CA ILE A 12 -32.11 -43.68 21.22
C ILE A 12 -33.27 -42.69 21.37
N VAL A 13 -33.34 -42.07 22.55
CA VAL A 13 -34.28 -41.02 22.96
C VAL A 13 -33.85 -39.69 22.34
N LEU A 14 -34.78 -39.01 21.67
CA LEU A 14 -34.63 -37.65 21.17
C LEU A 14 -34.81 -36.68 22.36
N ALA A 15 -33.73 -36.02 22.80
CA ALA A 15 -33.80 -34.86 23.68
C ALA A 15 -33.15 -33.68 22.97
N GLY A 16 -33.97 -32.74 22.51
CA GLY A 16 -33.52 -31.49 21.91
C GLY A 16 -32.95 -30.55 22.97
N VAL A 17 -31.67 -30.23 22.86
CA VAL A 17 -31.03 -29.13 23.58
C VAL A 17 -30.81 -27.99 22.58
N LEU A 18 -31.62 -26.94 22.68
CA LEU A 18 -31.40 -25.66 22.03
C LEU A 18 -30.26 -24.94 22.78
N LEU A 19 -29.02 -25.10 22.31
CA LEU A 19 -27.91 -24.23 22.70
C LEU A 19 -28.01 -22.94 21.88
N ALA A 20 -28.55 -21.89 22.49
CA ALA A 20 -28.44 -20.54 21.98
C ALA A 20 -26.98 -20.09 22.07
N ASN A 21 -26.24 -20.18 20.95
CA ASN A 21 -24.96 -19.51 20.79
C ASN A 21 -25.20 -18.00 20.75
N THR A 22 -25.15 -17.34 21.91
CA THR A 22 -24.99 -15.88 21.97
C THR A 22 -23.56 -15.53 21.61
N SER A 23 -23.26 -15.48 20.32
CA SER A 23 -22.05 -14.82 19.83
C SER A 23 -22.23 -13.33 20.08
N PHE A 24 -21.67 -12.82 21.18
CA PHE A 24 -21.46 -11.39 21.37
C PHE A 24 -20.42 -10.94 20.33
N ALA A 25 -20.90 -10.61 19.13
CA ALA A 25 -20.12 -9.88 18.16
C ALA A 25 -19.96 -8.46 18.69
N PHE A 26 -18.82 -8.19 19.34
CA PHE A 26 -18.37 -6.82 19.58
C PHE A 26 -18.06 -6.22 18.21
N THR A 27 -19.06 -5.61 17.58
CA THR A 27 -18.85 -4.72 16.44
C THR A 27 -18.15 -3.47 16.97
N LEU A 28 -16.82 -3.52 17.02
CA LEU A 28 -16.01 -2.30 17.05
C LEU A 28 -16.44 -1.48 15.83
N LYS A 29 -17.14 -0.39 16.10
CA LYS A 29 -17.52 0.61 15.10
C LYS A 29 -16.22 1.20 14.59
N LYS A 30 -15.69 0.64 13.49
CA LYS A 30 -14.58 1.23 12.76
C LYS A 30 -15.11 2.56 12.26
N GLU A 31 -14.64 3.67 12.83
CA GLU A 31 -14.97 4.99 12.29
C GLU A 31 -14.58 4.98 10.82
N ASP A 32 -15.54 5.27 9.94
CA ASP A 32 -15.29 5.53 8.54
C ASP A 32 -14.50 6.85 8.46
N TRP A 33 -13.18 6.76 8.64
CA TRP A 33 -12.28 7.88 8.40
C TRP A 33 -12.36 8.22 6.92
N LYS A 34 -13.09 9.28 6.60
CA LYS A 34 -13.05 9.92 5.30
C LYS A 34 -12.02 11.05 5.36
N PRO A 35 -11.00 11.06 4.49
CA PRO A 35 -10.09 12.20 4.41
C PRO A 35 -10.91 13.46 4.13
N LYS A 36 -10.84 14.45 5.02
CA LYS A 36 -11.40 15.78 4.72
C LYS A 36 -10.59 16.38 3.57
N ASP A 37 -11.27 16.93 2.58
CA ASP A 37 -10.61 17.68 1.52
C ASP A 37 -9.93 18.92 2.14
N THR A 38 -8.60 18.92 2.11
CA THR A 38 -7.76 20.00 2.66
C THR A 38 -7.10 20.82 1.55
N THR A 39 -7.55 20.71 0.29
CA THR A 39 -6.97 21.45 -0.84
C THR A 39 -6.97 22.96 -0.62
N ASN A 40 -7.98 23.51 0.07
CA ASN A 40 -8.08 24.93 0.40
C ASN A 40 -7.65 25.27 1.85
N LEU A 41 -7.05 24.32 2.58
CA LEU A 41 -6.58 24.56 3.95
C LEU A 41 -5.31 25.43 3.91
N VAL A 42 -5.44 26.69 4.30
CA VAL A 42 -4.30 27.55 4.60
C VAL A 42 -3.79 27.20 6.00
N SER A 43 -2.49 26.92 6.12
CA SER A 43 -1.87 26.64 7.41
C SER A 43 -2.04 27.83 8.34
N GLN A 44 -2.46 27.57 9.59
CA GLN A 44 -2.53 28.60 10.63
C GLN A 44 -1.15 29.22 10.92
N PHE A 45 -0.07 28.53 10.56
CA PHE A 45 1.32 28.94 10.76
C PHE A 45 1.99 29.47 9.48
N TYR A 46 1.19 29.82 8.47
CA TYR A 46 1.71 30.34 7.20
C TYR A 46 2.67 31.52 7.42
N LYS A 47 2.29 32.49 8.26
CA LYS A 47 3.11 33.69 8.49
C LYS A 47 4.45 33.37 9.15
N GLU A 48 4.44 32.50 10.14
CA GLU A 48 5.64 32.04 10.85
C GLU A 48 6.56 31.26 9.91
N ASN A 49 6.02 30.34 9.11
CA ASN A 49 6.80 29.57 8.15
C ASN A 49 7.37 30.44 7.03
N GLU A 50 6.64 31.47 6.57
CA GLU A 50 7.16 32.42 5.59
C GLU A 50 8.39 33.19 6.08
N SER A 51 8.58 33.34 7.39
CA SER A 51 9.82 33.94 7.93
C SER A 51 11.05 33.10 7.59
N CYS A 52 10.94 31.77 7.66
CA CYS A 52 11.98 30.82 7.27
C CYS A 52 12.10 30.74 5.74
N LEU A 53 10.95 30.63 5.06
CA LEU A 53 10.88 30.47 3.60
C LEU A 53 11.26 31.74 2.84
N LYS A 54 11.42 32.89 3.49
CA LYS A 54 12.05 34.07 2.89
C LYS A 54 13.46 33.77 2.36
N CYS A 55 14.20 32.91 3.03
CA CYS A 55 15.52 32.45 2.57
C CYS A 55 15.48 31.01 2.06
N HIS A 56 14.85 30.10 2.81
CA HIS A 56 14.82 28.67 2.47
C HIS A 56 13.90 28.35 1.28
N GLY A 57 12.95 29.23 0.96
CA GLY A 57 12.06 29.12 -0.19
C GLY A 57 12.67 29.58 -1.50
N GLU A 58 13.87 30.15 -1.47
CA GLU A 58 14.51 30.79 -2.62
C GLU A 58 15.86 30.13 -2.94
N ARG A 59 16.26 30.11 -4.21
CA ARG A 59 17.57 29.55 -4.62
C ARG A 59 18.75 30.46 -4.27
N ILE A 60 18.47 31.73 -4.03
CA ILE A 60 19.44 32.75 -3.65
C ILE A 60 18.81 33.51 -2.49
N TYR A 61 19.59 33.76 -1.45
CA TYR A 61 19.17 34.56 -0.32
C TYR A 61 20.12 35.74 -0.10
N GLU A 62 19.56 36.80 0.48
CA GLU A 62 20.28 38.03 0.77
C GLU A 62 20.01 38.48 2.19
N TYR A 63 21.04 38.99 2.87
CA TYR A 63 20.91 39.58 4.19
C TYR A 63 21.97 40.67 4.40
N VAL A 64 21.70 41.59 5.33
CA VAL A 64 22.65 42.63 5.71
C VAL A 64 23.55 42.08 6.81
N ASN A 65 24.86 42.07 6.59
CA ASN A 65 25.82 41.80 7.64
C ASN A 65 26.07 43.08 8.43
N GLU A 66 25.43 43.21 9.60
CA GLU A 66 25.54 44.40 10.45
C GLU A 66 26.99 44.70 10.87
N SER A 67 27.81 43.67 11.09
CA SER A 67 29.22 43.86 11.49
C SER A 67 30.09 44.48 10.41
N GLN A 68 29.69 44.34 9.13
CA GLN A 68 30.44 44.84 7.98
C GLN A 68 29.70 45.96 7.22
N GLY A 69 28.42 46.20 7.52
CA GLY A 69 27.56 47.15 6.81
C GLY A 69 27.29 46.77 5.35
N THR A 70 27.56 45.52 4.94
CA THR A 70 27.45 45.06 3.56
C THR A 70 26.29 44.08 3.37
N THR A 71 25.60 44.17 2.24
CA THR A 71 24.65 43.14 1.81
C THR A 71 25.41 41.93 1.29
N ILE A 72 25.10 40.77 1.85
CA ILE A 72 25.65 39.48 1.45
C ILE A 72 24.60 38.77 0.58
N ARG A 73 25.05 38.19 -0.53
CA ARG A 73 24.23 37.40 -1.46
C ARG A 73 24.88 36.03 -1.68
N HIS A 74 24.14 34.96 -1.39
CA HIS A 74 24.63 33.59 -1.53
C HIS A 74 23.58 32.67 -2.14
N SER A 75 24.04 31.59 -2.77
CA SER A 75 23.17 30.49 -3.22
C SER A 75 22.73 29.63 -2.04
N MET A 76 21.46 29.25 -2.01
CA MET A 76 20.95 28.28 -1.06
C MET A 76 21.41 26.86 -1.43
N SER A 77 21.89 26.10 -0.45
CA SER A 77 22.21 24.68 -0.66
C SER A 77 20.95 23.91 -1.03
N ILE A 78 21.06 22.96 -1.97
CA ILE A 78 19.91 22.14 -2.42
C ILE A 78 19.28 21.36 -1.27
N GLU A 79 20.06 20.97 -0.27
CA GLU A 79 19.59 20.24 0.92
C GLU A 79 18.81 21.13 1.90
N ARG A 80 18.98 22.44 1.80
CA ARG A 80 18.32 23.44 2.67
C ARG A 80 17.24 24.22 1.93
N PHE A 81 17.12 24.03 0.62
CA PHE A 81 16.08 24.62 -0.20
C PHE A 81 14.78 23.84 -0.02
N ILE A 82 13.69 24.56 0.28
CA ILE A 82 12.35 24.02 0.43
C ILE A 82 11.49 24.67 -0.64
N ASN A 83 10.91 23.87 -1.54
CA ASN A 83 9.94 24.39 -2.49
C ASN A 83 8.66 24.78 -1.73
N ARG A 84 8.33 26.08 -1.74
CA ARG A 84 7.19 26.67 -1.01
C ARG A 84 5.86 25.98 -1.35
N ASP A 85 5.58 25.78 -2.65
CA ASP A 85 4.34 25.14 -3.11
C ASP A 85 4.28 23.65 -2.74
N ALA A 86 5.42 22.95 -2.81
CA ALA A 86 5.52 21.56 -2.39
C ALA A 86 5.26 21.41 -0.88
N PHE A 87 5.78 22.32 -0.05
CA PHE A 87 5.55 22.32 1.39
C PHE A 87 4.08 22.52 1.72
N TYR A 88 3.43 23.54 1.17
CA TYR A 88 2.01 23.80 1.45
C TYR A 88 1.04 22.82 0.77
N SER A 89 1.54 21.94 -0.09
CA SER A 89 0.77 20.79 -0.61
C SER A 89 1.12 19.47 0.09
N SER A 90 2.14 19.44 0.96
CA SER A 90 2.59 18.24 1.67
C SER A 90 1.64 17.83 2.81
N ASN A 91 1.86 16.62 3.34
CA ASN A 91 1.13 16.12 4.51
C ASN A 91 1.45 16.91 5.80
N HIS A 92 2.60 17.59 5.86
CA HIS A 92 3.08 18.32 7.03
C HIS A 92 2.84 19.84 6.95
N LYS A 93 2.09 20.32 5.94
CA LYS A 93 1.81 21.75 5.72
C LYS A 93 1.24 22.50 6.93
N THR A 94 0.63 21.80 7.88
CA THR A 94 0.02 22.38 9.09
C THR A 94 0.99 22.54 10.26
N PHE A 95 2.24 22.11 10.14
CA PHE A 95 3.27 22.29 11.17
C PHE A 95 4.04 23.61 10.96
N LYS A 96 4.54 24.17 12.06
CA LYS A 96 5.59 25.18 12.03
C LYS A 96 6.90 24.53 11.63
N CYS A 97 7.81 25.28 11.00
CA CYS A 97 9.19 24.82 10.81
C CYS A 97 9.82 24.40 12.15
N THR A 98 9.54 25.15 13.22
CA THR A 98 10.06 24.91 14.57
C THR A 98 9.36 23.78 15.33
N ASP A 99 8.32 23.14 14.75
CA ASP A 99 7.77 21.92 15.34
C ASP A 99 8.70 20.72 15.06
N CYS A 100 9.56 20.82 14.03
CA CYS A 100 10.54 19.79 13.67
C CYS A 100 12.00 20.27 13.79
N HIS A 101 12.24 21.57 13.77
CA HIS A 101 13.56 22.18 13.91
C HIS A 101 13.64 22.99 15.20
N SER A 102 14.84 23.21 15.71
CA SER A 102 15.05 23.97 16.94
C SER A 102 14.46 25.37 16.85
N GLU A 103 13.78 25.82 17.91
CA GLU A 103 13.30 27.21 18.03
C GLU A 103 14.45 28.23 17.95
N GLU A 104 15.69 27.82 18.22
CA GLU A 104 16.88 28.67 18.09
C GLU A 104 17.13 29.14 16.65
N TYR A 105 16.57 28.46 15.64
CA TYR A 105 16.57 28.94 14.25
C TYR A 105 15.77 30.24 14.06
N MET A 106 14.94 30.66 15.03
CA MET A 106 14.28 31.97 14.98
C MET A 106 15.27 33.13 15.16
N LYS A 107 16.49 32.87 15.65
CA LYS A 107 17.57 33.85 15.75
C LYS A 107 18.39 33.83 14.47
N PHE A 108 18.54 35.00 13.84
CA PHE A 108 19.32 35.17 12.61
C PHE A 108 20.50 36.13 12.86
N PRO A 109 21.73 35.82 12.39
CA PRO A 109 22.14 34.60 11.71
C PRO A 109 22.10 33.36 12.63
N HIS A 110 21.76 32.20 12.06
CA HIS A 110 21.66 30.96 12.81
C HIS A 110 23.02 30.52 13.36
N ALA A 111 23.03 30.01 14.58
CA ALA A 111 24.23 29.47 15.18
C ALA A 111 24.70 28.20 14.43
N GLY A 112 26.02 28.04 14.28
CA GLY A 112 26.60 27.00 13.42
C GLY A 112 26.34 25.58 13.93
N GLU A 113 26.28 25.42 15.25
CA GLU A 113 26.01 24.19 15.97
C GLU A 113 24.62 23.61 15.70
N LEU A 114 23.65 24.45 15.29
CA LEU A 114 22.30 23.97 14.94
C LEU A 114 22.32 23.02 13.73
N ARG A 115 23.40 23.01 12.95
CA ARG A 115 23.60 22.03 11.86
C ARG A 115 23.78 20.59 12.36
N MET A 116 24.13 20.42 13.63
CA MET A 116 24.29 19.12 14.29
C MET A 116 23.03 18.72 15.08
N GLU A 117 21.93 19.45 14.91
CA GLU A 117 20.66 19.12 15.54
C GLU A 117 20.21 17.69 15.14
N GLN A 118 19.80 16.93 16.15
CA GLN A 118 19.17 15.64 15.92
C GLN A 118 17.77 15.85 15.35
N MET A 119 17.51 15.29 14.17
CA MET A 119 16.21 15.38 13.53
C MET A 119 15.23 14.37 14.12
N TYR A 120 13.97 14.78 14.26
CA TYR A 120 12.88 13.88 14.61
C TYR A 120 12.76 12.75 13.58
N SER A 121 12.44 11.56 14.08
CA SER A 121 11.98 10.41 13.32
C SER A 121 10.46 10.45 13.14
N CYS A 122 9.93 9.56 12.30
CA CYS A 122 8.48 9.47 12.12
C CYS A 122 7.76 9.01 13.40
N ILE A 123 8.38 8.08 14.14
CA ILE A 123 7.76 7.45 15.31
C ILE A 123 7.73 8.38 16.53
N ASP A 124 8.56 9.43 16.56
CA ASP A 124 8.56 10.41 17.65
C ASP A 124 7.22 11.17 17.75
N CYS A 125 6.47 11.25 16.65
CA CYS A 125 5.12 11.83 16.65
C CYS A 125 4.02 10.82 16.30
N HIS A 126 4.30 9.84 15.45
CA HIS A 126 3.28 8.88 15.01
C HIS A 126 3.22 7.61 15.86
N GLY A 127 4.25 7.31 16.64
CA GLY A 127 4.32 6.13 17.49
C GLY A 127 3.52 6.28 18.77
N ASN A 128 2.87 5.19 19.19
CA ASN A 128 2.10 5.07 20.43
C ASN A 128 0.97 6.10 20.63
N ASP A 129 0.58 6.84 19.59
CA ASP A 129 -0.54 7.77 19.63
C ASP A 129 -1.83 7.05 19.17
N PRO A 130 -2.86 6.95 20.04
CA PRO A 130 -4.14 6.34 19.69
C PRO A 130 -4.78 6.91 18.42
N LYS A 131 -4.55 8.19 18.10
CA LYS A 131 -5.05 8.86 16.89
C LYS A 131 -4.50 8.22 15.60
N TYR A 132 -3.28 7.71 15.65
CA TYR A 132 -2.58 7.13 14.51
C TYR A 132 -2.53 5.60 14.53
N SER A 133 -3.04 4.95 15.59
CA SER A 133 -3.06 3.49 15.76
C SER A 133 -3.55 2.70 14.54
N GLN A 134 -4.56 3.21 13.81
CA GLN A 134 -5.10 2.59 12.60
C GLN A 134 -4.10 2.48 11.42
N PHE A 135 -2.98 3.21 11.49
CA PHE A 135 -1.94 3.21 10.46
C PHE A 135 -0.77 2.29 10.80
N HIS A 136 -0.74 1.70 12.00
CA HIS A 136 0.24 0.68 12.40
C HIS A 136 1.70 1.13 12.22
N PHE A 137 2.03 2.34 12.71
CA PHE A 137 3.36 2.92 12.53
C PHE A 137 4.47 2.11 13.19
N GLU A 138 4.18 1.38 14.27
CA GLU A 138 5.13 0.49 14.94
C GLU A 138 5.48 -0.72 14.06
N GLU A 139 4.49 -1.25 13.34
CA GLU A 139 4.72 -2.36 12.39
C GLU A 139 5.44 -1.88 11.14
N ILE A 140 5.15 -0.65 10.67
CA ILE A 140 5.91 0.02 9.61
C ILE A 140 7.39 0.18 10.00
N GLU A 141 7.66 0.66 11.21
CA GLU A 141 9.02 0.82 11.74
C GLU A 141 9.74 -0.53 11.83
N ALA A 142 9.07 -1.57 12.33
CA ALA A 142 9.62 -2.92 12.42
C ALA A 142 9.95 -3.51 11.03
N GLU A 143 9.13 -3.23 10.01
CA GLU A 143 9.42 -3.62 8.62
C GLU A 143 10.59 -2.83 8.02
N TYR A 144 10.65 -1.51 8.28
CA TYR A 144 11.76 -0.68 7.85
C TYR A 144 13.08 -1.18 8.43
N GLN A 145 13.13 -1.49 9.73
CA GLN A 145 14.33 -2.01 10.40
C GLN A 145 14.84 -3.33 9.83
N GLN A 146 13.96 -4.12 9.21
CA GLN A 146 14.32 -5.38 8.54
C GLN A 146 14.67 -5.17 7.05
N SER A 147 14.46 -3.98 6.51
CA SER A 147 14.66 -3.67 5.10
C SER A 147 16.13 -3.55 4.71
N THR A 148 16.39 -3.67 3.42
CA THR A 148 17.72 -3.46 2.85
C THR A 148 18.24 -2.04 3.08
N HIS A 149 17.36 -1.03 3.12
CA HIS A 149 17.76 0.36 3.29
C HIS A 149 18.12 0.72 4.73
N PHE A 150 17.57 0.02 5.73
CA PHE A 150 17.97 0.24 7.13
C PHE A 150 19.45 -0.09 7.37
N GLN A 151 20.03 -1.01 6.60
CA GLN A 151 21.46 -1.32 6.66
C GLN A 151 22.36 -0.11 6.34
N MET A 152 21.79 0.94 5.72
CA MET A 152 22.45 2.18 5.31
C MET A 152 22.19 3.32 6.30
N GLU A 153 21.55 3.07 7.45
CA GLU A 153 21.24 4.12 8.44
C GLU A 153 22.50 4.78 8.98
N LYS A 154 23.55 3.99 9.23
CA LYS A 154 24.89 4.48 9.62
C LYS A 154 25.50 5.46 8.61
N ASP A 155 25.07 5.38 7.34
CA ASP A 155 25.52 6.19 6.23
C ASP A 155 24.55 7.37 5.98
N GLY A 156 23.55 7.55 6.85
CA GLY A 156 22.60 8.66 6.82
C GLY A 156 21.27 8.36 6.11
N PHE A 157 20.95 7.09 5.83
CA PHE A 157 19.62 6.72 5.33
C PHE A 157 18.58 6.76 6.44
N THR A 158 17.44 7.40 6.19
CA THR A 158 16.31 7.48 7.13
C THR A 158 14.98 7.40 6.37
N CYS A 159 13.87 7.27 7.08
CA CYS A 159 12.52 7.32 6.52
C CYS A 159 12.30 8.56 5.61
N TRP A 160 12.95 9.67 5.93
CA TRP A 160 12.86 10.93 5.19
C TRP A 160 13.49 10.87 3.79
N LYS A 161 14.35 9.89 3.49
CA LYS A 161 14.91 9.68 2.14
C LYS A 161 13.86 9.18 1.15
N CYS A 162 12.84 8.46 1.64
CA CYS A 162 11.68 8.07 0.84
C CYS A 162 10.53 9.08 0.99
N HIS A 163 10.28 9.54 2.22
CA HIS A 163 9.15 10.40 2.55
C HIS A 163 9.62 11.80 2.92
N ASN A 164 10.08 12.60 1.95
CA ASN A 164 10.59 13.95 2.24
C ASN A 164 9.58 14.77 3.09
N PRO A 165 9.96 15.24 4.29
CA PRO A 165 9.01 15.84 5.24
C PRO A 165 8.41 17.16 4.73
N HIS A 166 9.05 17.80 3.76
CA HIS A 166 8.64 19.08 3.19
C HIS A 166 7.91 18.96 1.85
N SER A 167 7.68 17.76 1.33
CA SER A 167 7.06 17.60 0.01
C SER A 167 6.27 16.30 -0.19
N TYR A 168 6.38 15.35 0.75
CA TYR A 168 5.68 14.07 0.65
C TYR A 168 4.17 14.25 0.76
N GLN A 169 3.45 13.54 -0.10
CA GLN A 169 2.00 13.56 -0.21
C GLN A 169 1.48 12.13 -0.22
N ILE A 170 0.42 11.86 0.55
CA ILE A 170 -0.28 10.58 0.45
C ILE A 170 -1.15 10.61 -0.82
N SER A 171 -0.69 9.88 -1.84
CA SER A 171 -1.27 9.84 -3.19
C SER A 171 -2.39 8.77 -3.31
N ILE A 172 -2.13 7.54 -2.87
CA ILE A 172 -2.98 6.37 -3.16
C ILE A 172 -4.39 6.43 -2.56
N ARG A 173 -4.56 7.15 -1.43
CA ARG A 173 -5.84 7.22 -0.72
C ARG A 173 -6.82 8.23 -1.32
N ASN A 174 -6.31 9.20 -2.08
CA ASN A 174 -7.05 10.39 -2.49
C ASN A 174 -7.09 10.57 -4.02
N THR A 175 -6.54 9.63 -4.79
CA THR A 175 -6.37 9.78 -6.24
C THR A 175 -7.44 9.03 -7.04
N GLU A 176 -8.09 9.73 -7.96
CA GLU A 176 -8.88 9.09 -9.01
C GLU A 176 -7.98 8.55 -10.15
N ASN A 177 -6.72 9.01 -10.21
CA ASN A 177 -5.77 8.66 -11.26
C ASN A 177 -4.61 7.80 -10.71
N LEU A 178 -4.76 6.49 -10.86
CA LEU A 178 -3.78 5.51 -10.39
C LEU A 178 -2.42 5.65 -11.09
N LYS A 179 -2.38 5.97 -12.38
CA LYS A 179 -1.13 6.13 -13.14
C LYS A 179 -0.27 7.27 -12.58
N LYS A 180 -0.91 8.38 -12.20
CA LYS A 180 -0.21 9.49 -11.55
C LYS A 180 0.40 9.07 -10.21
N THR A 181 -0.30 8.25 -9.44
CA THR A 181 0.22 7.69 -8.19
C THR A 181 1.38 6.75 -8.42
N ILE A 182 1.29 5.85 -9.39
CA ILE A 182 2.40 4.95 -9.74
C ILE A 182 3.64 5.74 -10.14
N ALA A 183 3.48 6.77 -10.98
CA ALA A 183 4.57 7.63 -11.39
C ALA A 183 5.20 8.40 -10.20
N TYR A 184 4.37 8.94 -9.31
CA TYR A 184 4.83 9.63 -8.10
C TYR A 184 5.59 8.69 -7.16
N ASP A 185 5.03 7.53 -6.85
CA ASP A 185 5.64 6.56 -5.94
C ASP A 185 6.95 6.01 -6.53
N ASN A 186 7.00 5.73 -7.84
CA ASN A 186 8.23 5.26 -8.50
C ASN A 186 9.31 6.36 -8.56
N ALA A 187 8.92 7.63 -8.70
CA ALA A 187 9.86 8.74 -8.73
C ALA A 187 10.67 8.86 -7.43
N ILE A 188 10.12 8.43 -6.29
CA ILE A 188 10.83 8.37 -5.01
C ILE A 188 12.02 7.42 -5.11
N CYS A 189 11.80 6.21 -5.64
CA CYS A 189 12.87 5.21 -5.81
C CYS A 189 13.89 5.69 -6.85
N LEU A 190 13.41 6.23 -7.97
CA LEU A 190 14.24 6.70 -9.07
C LEU A 190 15.11 7.92 -8.71
N ASN A 191 14.74 8.67 -7.67
CA ASN A 191 15.54 9.79 -7.15
C ASN A 191 16.97 9.38 -6.80
N CYS A 192 17.20 8.13 -6.39
CA CYS A 192 18.53 7.56 -6.23
C CYS A 192 18.81 6.48 -7.26
N HIS A 193 17.87 5.58 -7.53
CA HIS A 193 18.12 4.41 -8.38
C HIS A 193 18.23 4.71 -9.88
N SER A 194 18.01 5.95 -10.32
CA SER A 194 18.34 6.43 -11.68
C SER A 194 19.28 7.63 -11.71
N ASP A 195 19.80 8.05 -10.55
CA ASP A 195 20.72 9.17 -10.39
C ASP A 195 21.92 8.71 -9.58
N PHE A 196 23.00 8.38 -10.30
CA PHE A 196 24.19 7.81 -9.68
C PHE A 196 24.85 8.77 -8.68
N ASP A 197 24.82 10.08 -8.96
CA ASP A 197 25.40 11.09 -8.09
C ASP A 197 24.71 11.12 -6.73
N ARG A 198 23.39 10.89 -6.69
CA ARG A 198 22.65 10.74 -5.43
C ARG A 198 22.83 9.38 -4.79
N PHE A 199 22.85 8.31 -5.60
CA PHE A 199 23.03 6.94 -5.10
C PHE A 199 24.35 6.76 -4.36
N GLN A 200 25.45 7.31 -4.91
CA GLN A 200 26.78 7.18 -4.32
C GLN A 200 26.96 7.95 -3.01
N LEU A 201 26.08 8.91 -2.68
CA LEU A 201 26.11 9.62 -1.39
C LEU A 201 25.79 8.71 -0.21
N LEU A 202 25.12 7.58 -0.46
CA LEU A 202 24.68 6.64 0.58
C LEU A 202 25.24 5.22 0.34
N SER A 203 25.99 4.99 -0.75
CA SER A 203 26.46 3.65 -1.12
C SER A 203 27.75 3.67 -1.94
N ASP A 204 28.68 2.78 -1.63
CA ASP A 204 29.89 2.56 -2.43
C ASP A 204 29.67 1.64 -3.65
N ARG A 205 28.42 1.31 -3.96
CA ARG A 205 28.08 0.37 -5.05
C ARG A 205 28.15 1.07 -6.41
N GLU A 206 28.47 0.29 -7.43
CA GLU A 206 28.42 0.74 -8.82
C GLU A 206 27.02 1.18 -9.25
N GLU A 207 26.98 2.01 -10.30
CA GLU A 207 25.77 2.51 -10.92
C GLU A 207 24.78 1.40 -11.28
N ILE A 208 23.50 1.64 -11.00
CA ILE A 208 22.41 0.73 -11.31
C ILE A 208 21.79 1.13 -12.64
N ASN A 209 22.01 0.34 -13.69
CA ASN A 209 21.21 0.45 -14.90
C ASN A 209 19.88 -0.28 -14.73
N ILE A 210 18.81 0.46 -14.43
CA ILE A 210 17.48 -0.09 -14.15
C ILE A 210 16.95 -0.92 -15.31
N LEU A 211 17.07 -0.45 -16.55
CA LEU A 211 16.59 -1.17 -17.73
C LEU A 211 17.26 -2.55 -17.83
N LYS A 212 18.60 -2.57 -17.81
CA LYS A 212 19.39 -3.80 -17.91
C LYS A 212 19.09 -4.79 -16.79
N LYS A 213 18.87 -4.31 -15.55
CA LYS A 213 18.53 -5.19 -14.42
C LYS A 213 17.12 -5.77 -14.50
N HIS A 214 16.27 -5.21 -15.37
CA HIS A 214 14.89 -5.62 -15.56
C HIS A 214 14.62 -6.20 -16.96
N ASP A 215 15.64 -6.60 -17.73
CA ASP A 215 15.49 -7.11 -19.12
C ASP A 215 14.59 -8.35 -19.24
N TRP A 216 14.32 -9.03 -18.14
CA TRP A 216 13.40 -10.16 -18.05
C TRP A 216 11.91 -9.74 -18.09
N LEU A 217 11.59 -8.46 -17.85
CA LEU A 217 10.22 -7.95 -17.90
C LEU A 217 9.78 -7.70 -19.34
N PRO A 218 8.63 -8.26 -19.78
CA PRO A 218 8.07 -7.95 -21.09
C PRO A 218 7.57 -6.50 -21.11
N ASN A 219 7.90 -5.75 -22.17
CA ASN A 219 7.52 -4.34 -22.35
C ASN A 219 7.71 -3.49 -21.08
N GLN A 220 8.98 -3.33 -20.69
CA GLN A 220 9.40 -2.64 -19.47
C GLN A 220 8.72 -1.27 -19.28
N THR A 221 8.59 -0.48 -20.34
CA THR A 221 7.94 0.84 -20.30
C THR A 221 6.50 0.73 -19.81
N ALA A 222 5.71 -0.16 -20.40
CA ALA A 222 4.33 -0.37 -19.97
C ALA A 222 4.26 -0.91 -18.54
N HIS A 223 5.20 -1.79 -18.14
CA HIS A 223 5.24 -2.34 -16.79
C HIS A 223 5.52 -1.25 -15.74
N PHE A 224 6.54 -0.42 -15.94
CA PHE A 224 6.89 0.66 -15.01
C PHE A 224 5.85 1.80 -14.95
N GLN A 225 5.03 1.95 -15.99
CA GLN A 225 3.90 2.90 -15.99
C GLN A 225 2.67 2.38 -15.24
N SER A 226 2.57 1.07 -15.04
CA SER A 226 1.37 0.40 -14.51
C SER A 226 1.60 -0.27 -13.16
N VAL A 227 2.85 -0.45 -12.72
CA VAL A 227 3.22 -1.15 -11.49
C VAL A 227 4.26 -0.33 -10.72
N ARG A 228 4.11 -0.27 -9.39
CA ARG A 228 5.08 0.41 -8.53
C ARG A 228 6.30 -0.49 -8.28
N CYS A 229 7.48 0.09 -8.10
CA CYS A 229 8.69 -0.65 -7.73
C CYS A 229 8.46 -1.53 -6.50
N ILE A 230 7.75 -0.99 -5.51
CA ILE A 230 7.44 -1.68 -4.25
C ILE A 230 6.52 -2.89 -4.42
N GLU A 231 5.76 -3.05 -5.51
CA GLU A 231 4.94 -4.25 -5.71
C GLU A 231 5.78 -5.52 -5.90
N CYS A 232 7.01 -5.37 -6.39
CA CYS A 232 7.95 -6.48 -6.57
C CYS A 232 9.07 -6.47 -5.53
N HIS A 233 9.43 -5.29 -5.00
CA HIS A 233 10.55 -5.11 -4.10
C HIS A 233 10.19 -5.08 -2.62
N THR A 234 8.93 -5.24 -2.25
CA THR A 234 8.51 -5.41 -0.85
C THR A 234 7.90 -6.78 -0.61
N ASN A 235 7.95 -7.24 0.64
CA ASN A 235 7.18 -8.40 1.05
C ASN A 235 5.75 -7.97 1.44
N SER A 236 4.73 -8.66 0.94
CA SER A 236 3.35 -8.28 1.24
C SER A 236 3.00 -8.51 2.71
N ASN A 237 2.35 -7.54 3.33
CA ASN A 237 1.80 -7.64 4.68
C ASN A 237 0.29 -7.35 4.66
N ASP A 238 -0.50 -8.26 5.24
CA ASP A 238 -1.95 -8.14 5.26
C ASP A 238 -2.45 -7.04 6.21
N SER A 239 -1.73 -6.81 7.31
CA SER A 239 -2.00 -5.81 8.34
C SER A 239 -1.77 -4.38 7.83
N LEU A 240 -0.75 -4.20 6.99
CA LEU A 240 -0.37 -2.89 6.48
C LEU A 240 -1.06 -2.53 5.15
N LEU A 241 -1.15 -1.23 4.88
CA LEU A 241 -1.64 -0.74 3.60
C LEU A 241 -0.56 -0.78 2.52
N VAL A 242 0.68 -0.48 2.91
CA VAL A 242 1.87 -0.49 2.06
C VAL A 242 3.01 -1.03 2.93
N SER A 243 3.68 -2.07 2.45
CA SER A 243 4.83 -2.63 3.18
C SER A 243 6.05 -1.72 3.05
N HIS A 244 6.81 -1.63 4.13
CA HIS A 244 8.09 -0.95 4.22
C HIS A 244 9.27 -1.92 4.29
N LEU A 245 9.01 -3.23 4.19
CA LEU A 245 10.03 -4.28 4.15
C LEU A 245 10.61 -4.40 2.74
N ILE A 246 11.48 -3.44 2.39
CA ILE A 246 12.18 -3.42 1.10
C ILE A 246 13.24 -4.52 1.05
N MET A 247 13.02 -5.48 0.15
CA MET A 247 13.84 -6.67 -0.02
C MET A 247 14.96 -6.44 -1.05
N PRO A 248 16.09 -7.17 -0.96
CA PRO A 248 17.14 -7.10 -1.95
C PRO A 248 16.65 -7.59 -3.33
N LYS A 249 17.34 -7.15 -4.39
CA LYS A 249 17.00 -7.44 -5.80
C LYS A 249 16.78 -8.93 -6.13
N ASP A 250 17.43 -9.82 -5.40
CA ASP A 250 17.40 -11.26 -5.66
C ASP A 250 16.15 -11.93 -5.05
N SER A 251 15.51 -11.25 -4.09
CA SER A 251 14.24 -11.65 -3.48
C SER A 251 13.03 -10.96 -4.13
N ALA A 252 13.24 -10.12 -5.14
CA ALA A 252 12.16 -9.43 -5.82
C ALA A 252 11.24 -10.43 -6.55
N VAL A 253 9.94 -10.16 -6.58
CA VAL A 253 8.96 -10.98 -7.27
C VAL A 253 9.25 -11.01 -8.77
N ARG A 254 9.42 -12.21 -9.34
CA ARG A 254 9.70 -12.40 -10.78
C ARG A 254 8.68 -13.26 -11.52
N ARG A 255 7.85 -14.02 -10.80
CA ARG A 255 6.88 -14.92 -11.45
C ARG A 255 5.62 -14.12 -11.79
N CYS A 256 5.31 -14.01 -13.08
CA CYS A 256 4.20 -13.20 -13.58
C CYS A 256 2.85 -13.57 -12.95
N ASN A 257 2.64 -14.84 -12.61
CA ASN A 257 1.39 -15.33 -12.01
C ASN A 257 1.16 -14.83 -10.58
N GLU A 258 2.18 -14.36 -9.86
CA GLU A 258 2.01 -13.75 -8.54
C GLU A 258 1.27 -12.40 -8.63
N CYS A 259 1.39 -11.72 -9.78
CA CYS A 259 0.71 -10.45 -10.05
C CYS A 259 -0.52 -10.60 -10.97
N HIS A 260 -0.49 -11.56 -11.90
CA HIS A 260 -1.54 -11.79 -12.92
C HIS A 260 -2.47 -12.98 -12.60
N SER A 261 -2.76 -13.21 -11.31
CA SER A 261 -3.75 -14.19 -10.84
C SER A 261 -4.91 -13.52 -10.09
N GLN A 262 -6.00 -14.27 -9.86
CA GLN A 262 -7.19 -13.73 -9.18
C GLN A 262 -6.91 -13.23 -7.76
N ASN A 263 -6.00 -13.92 -7.05
CA ASN A 263 -5.53 -13.55 -5.71
C ASN A 263 -4.07 -13.09 -5.82
N SER A 264 -3.87 -11.95 -6.47
CA SER A 264 -2.53 -11.43 -6.72
C SER A 264 -2.06 -10.45 -5.67
N ILE A 265 -0.74 -10.24 -5.64
CA ILE A 265 -0.08 -9.19 -4.83
C ILE A 265 -0.71 -7.82 -5.12
N LEU A 266 -1.05 -7.54 -6.39
CA LEU A 266 -1.66 -6.28 -6.80
C LEU A 266 -3.02 -6.05 -6.12
N MET A 267 -3.81 -7.10 -5.87
CA MET A 267 -5.10 -6.96 -5.13
C MET A 267 -4.89 -6.64 -3.65
N ALA A 268 -3.84 -7.19 -3.06
CA ALA A 268 -3.50 -6.98 -1.65
C ALA A 268 -2.79 -5.64 -1.39
N SER A 269 -2.19 -5.04 -2.42
CA SER A 269 -1.41 -3.79 -2.33
C SER A 269 -1.97 -2.70 -3.26
N LEU A 270 -1.50 -2.59 -4.51
CA LEU A 270 -1.81 -1.48 -5.44
C LEU A 270 -3.31 -1.15 -5.56
N TYR A 271 -4.17 -2.16 -5.62
CA TYR A 271 -5.61 -2.00 -5.81
C TYR A 271 -6.43 -2.19 -4.53
N LYS A 272 -5.79 -2.29 -3.34
CA LYS A 272 -6.45 -2.59 -2.05
C LYS A 272 -7.59 -1.63 -1.69
N PHE A 273 -7.48 -0.36 -2.06
CA PHE A 273 -8.52 0.65 -1.83
C PHE A 273 -9.67 0.52 -2.84
N GLN A 274 -9.35 0.41 -4.12
CA GLN A 274 -10.35 0.29 -5.17
C GLN A 274 -11.18 -1.00 -5.02
N SER A 275 -10.55 -2.11 -4.60
CA SER A 275 -11.21 -3.42 -4.40
C SER A 275 -12.22 -3.41 -3.25
N LYS A 276 -12.00 -2.58 -2.23
CA LYS A 276 -12.95 -2.39 -1.13
C LYS A 276 -14.16 -1.56 -1.56
N GLU A 277 -13.99 -0.59 -2.45
CA GLU A 277 -15.06 0.33 -2.87
C GLU A 277 -15.88 -0.15 -4.08
N LYS A 278 -15.30 -0.91 -5.02
CA LYS A 278 -15.90 -1.24 -6.32
C LYS A 278 -16.29 -2.71 -6.52
N ARG A 279 -16.86 -3.38 -5.51
CA ARG A 279 -17.60 -4.66 -5.75
C ARG A 279 -18.94 -4.40 -6.45
N LYS A 280 -18.90 -4.01 -7.72
CA LYS A 280 -20.10 -3.83 -8.57
C LYS A 280 -20.07 -4.82 -9.75
N ASP A 281 -21.26 -5.30 -10.12
CA ASP A 281 -21.60 -6.03 -11.36
C ASP A 281 -21.27 -7.53 -11.45
N GLY A 282 -21.00 -8.21 -10.32
CA GLY A 282 -20.95 -9.69 -10.27
C GLY A 282 -19.76 -10.34 -11.00
N PHE A 283 -18.76 -9.56 -11.39
CA PHE A 283 -17.44 -10.05 -11.79
C PHE A 283 -16.54 -10.20 -10.57
N VAL A 284 -15.79 -11.30 -10.51
CA VAL A 284 -14.94 -11.66 -9.36
C VAL A 284 -13.94 -10.54 -9.02
N ASN A 285 -13.45 -9.81 -10.03
CA ASN A 285 -12.58 -8.64 -9.85
C ASN A 285 -12.85 -7.56 -10.92
N GLY A 286 -13.97 -6.84 -10.82
CA GLY A 286 -14.39 -5.85 -11.82
C GLY A 286 -13.41 -4.70 -12.10
N ILE A 287 -12.47 -4.43 -11.19
CA ILE A 287 -11.43 -3.39 -11.33
C ILE A 287 -10.30 -3.85 -12.25
N LEU A 288 -9.98 -5.14 -12.24
CA LEU A 288 -8.95 -5.73 -13.09
C LEU A 288 -9.36 -5.71 -14.56
N LEU A 289 -10.65 -5.78 -14.87
CA LEU A 289 -11.17 -5.82 -16.25
C LEU A 289 -10.68 -4.68 -17.14
N ASN A 290 -10.49 -3.47 -16.58
CA ASN A 290 -10.07 -2.29 -17.34
C ASN A 290 -8.59 -1.93 -17.16
N GLU A 291 -7.93 -2.38 -16.08
CA GLU A 291 -6.58 -1.94 -15.72
C GLU A 291 -5.50 -3.02 -15.92
N SER A 292 -5.84 -4.32 -15.87
CA SER A 292 -4.87 -5.38 -16.15
C SER A 292 -5.51 -6.74 -16.49
N TYR A 293 -5.02 -7.40 -17.54
CA TYR A 293 -5.45 -8.76 -17.88
C TYR A 293 -5.03 -9.74 -16.78
N VAL A 294 -6.03 -10.38 -16.15
CA VAL A 294 -5.83 -11.42 -15.13
C VAL A 294 -6.62 -12.66 -15.52
N ILE A 295 -5.93 -13.80 -15.50
CA ILE A 295 -6.51 -15.09 -15.89
C ILE A 295 -7.66 -15.40 -14.92
N GLY A 296 -8.87 -15.55 -15.47
CA GLY A 296 -10.09 -15.84 -14.71
C GLY A 296 -10.74 -14.61 -14.05
N ALA A 297 -10.19 -13.40 -14.12
CA ALA A 297 -10.84 -12.19 -13.59
C ALA A 297 -12.08 -11.78 -14.40
N ASN A 298 -12.16 -12.19 -15.66
CA ASN A 298 -13.32 -11.96 -16.55
C ASN A 298 -14.48 -12.95 -16.30
N ARG A 299 -14.36 -13.81 -15.29
CA ARG A 299 -15.39 -14.79 -14.94
C ARG A 299 -16.52 -14.06 -14.20
N ASN A 300 -17.73 -14.15 -14.74
CA ASN A 300 -18.93 -13.62 -14.12
C ASN A 300 -19.56 -14.68 -13.21
N GLU A 301 -19.85 -14.33 -11.95
CA GLU A 301 -20.39 -15.27 -10.96
C GLU A 301 -21.80 -15.75 -11.29
N TYR A 302 -22.62 -14.91 -11.93
CA TYR A 302 -23.95 -15.29 -12.37
C TYR A 302 -23.90 -16.32 -13.50
N LEU A 303 -23.01 -16.12 -14.48
CA LEU A 303 -22.83 -17.08 -15.57
C LEU A 303 -22.29 -18.43 -15.08
N ASN A 304 -21.40 -18.44 -14.08
CA ASN A 304 -20.98 -19.68 -13.43
C ASN A 304 -22.13 -20.41 -12.77
N SER A 305 -22.90 -19.69 -11.95
CA SER A 305 -24.00 -20.26 -11.18
C SER A 305 -25.04 -20.84 -12.14
N PHE A 306 -25.35 -20.11 -13.21
CA PHE A 306 -26.25 -20.56 -14.27
C PHE A 306 -25.71 -21.79 -15.02
N SER A 307 -24.42 -21.81 -15.34
CA SER A 307 -23.77 -22.96 -15.97
C SER A 307 -23.82 -24.21 -15.08
N LEU A 308 -23.61 -24.05 -13.76
CA LEU A 308 -23.71 -25.15 -12.79
C LEU A 308 -25.15 -25.68 -12.69
N ILE A 309 -26.14 -24.78 -12.66
CA ILE A 309 -27.56 -25.15 -12.64
C ILE A 309 -27.91 -25.95 -13.90
N ILE A 310 -27.52 -25.48 -15.09
CA ILE A 310 -27.74 -26.19 -16.35
C ILE A 310 -27.08 -27.57 -16.29
N PHE A 311 -25.84 -27.65 -15.81
CA PHE A 311 -25.11 -28.91 -15.73
C PHE A 311 -25.83 -29.94 -14.83
N VAL A 312 -26.31 -29.52 -13.66
CA VAL A 312 -27.07 -30.38 -12.74
C VAL A 312 -28.42 -30.79 -13.36
N LEU A 313 -29.11 -29.88 -14.05
CA LEU A 313 -30.36 -30.18 -14.75
C LEU A 313 -30.16 -31.22 -15.86
N VAL A 314 -29.10 -31.08 -16.66
CA VAL A 314 -28.76 -32.04 -17.72
C VAL A 314 -28.47 -33.42 -17.13
N LEU A 315 -27.68 -33.50 -16.05
CA LEU A 315 -27.44 -34.77 -15.34
C LEU A 315 -28.74 -35.37 -14.79
N GLY A 316 -29.64 -34.53 -14.25
CA GLY A 316 -30.96 -34.94 -13.79
C GLY A 316 -31.81 -35.54 -14.91
N ILE A 317 -31.88 -34.88 -16.08
CA ILE A 317 -32.61 -35.37 -17.25
C ILE A 317 -32.04 -36.71 -17.74
N ILE A 318 -30.71 -36.81 -17.83
CA ILE A 318 -30.03 -38.06 -18.21
C ILE A 318 -30.38 -39.18 -17.20
N GLY A 319 -30.31 -38.89 -15.90
CA GLY A 319 -30.67 -39.83 -14.84
C GLY A 319 -32.12 -40.31 -14.94
N ILE A 320 -33.07 -39.40 -15.16
CA ILE A 320 -34.48 -39.72 -15.38
C ILE A 320 -34.65 -40.60 -16.63
N HIS A 321 -33.96 -40.28 -17.73
CA HIS A 321 -34.00 -41.07 -18.96
C HIS A 321 -33.45 -42.49 -18.75
N ILE A 322 -32.33 -42.63 -18.03
CA ILE A 322 -31.75 -43.93 -17.69
C ILE A 322 -32.69 -44.73 -16.80
N PHE A 323 -33.30 -44.08 -15.80
CA PHE A 323 -34.27 -44.70 -14.90
C PHE A 323 -35.48 -45.24 -15.67
N PHE A 324 -36.13 -44.41 -16.50
CA PHE A 324 -37.27 -44.86 -17.31
C PHE A 324 -36.87 -45.97 -18.29
N ARG A 325 -35.68 -45.90 -18.90
CA ARG A 325 -35.17 -46.94 -19.80
C ARG A 325 -34.98 -48.28 -19.08
N THR A 326 -34.52 -48.24 -17.84
CA THR A 326 -34.29 -49.44 -17.03
C THR A 326 -35.60 -50.05 -16.56
N VAL A 327 -36.55 -49.23 -16.09
CA VAL A 327 -37.90 -49.67 -15.69
C VAL A 327 -38.70 -50.23 -16.88
N HIS A 328 -38.60 -49.66 -18.08
CA HIS A 328 -39.30 -50.18 -19.27
C HIS A 328 -38.72 -51.50 -19.78
N LYS A 329 -37.41 -51.76 -19.59
CA LYS A 329 -36.80 -53.06 -19.91
C LYS A 329 -37.21 -54.18 -18.95
N VAL A 330 -37.69 -53.83 -17.74
CA VAL A 330 -38.11 -54.78 -16.71
C VAL A 330 -39.60 -55.18 -16.83
N LYS A 331 -40.35 -54.65 -17.79
CA LYS A 331 -41.69 -55.21 -18.10
C LYS A 331 -41.52 -56.62 -18.69
N PRO A 332 -41.99 -57.69 -18.00
CA PRO A 332 -41.92 -59.03 -18.56
C PRO A 332 -42.78 -59.09 -19.82
N LYS A 333 -42.27 -59.73 -20.88
CA LYS A 333 -43.09 -60.19 -22.01
C LYS A 333 -44.27 -60.99 -21.42
N LYS A 334 -45.48 -60.41 -21.42
CA LYS A 334 -46.69 -61.20 -21.23
C LYS A 334 -46.75 -62.17 -22.42
N LYS A 335 -46.64 -63.46 -22.11
CA LYS A 335 -46.95 -64.56 -23.02
C LYS A 335 -48.41 -64.51 -23.43
#